data_AF-A0A370D6R1-F1
#
_entry.id   AF-A0A370D6R1-F1
#
_cell.length_a   1.000
_cell.length_b   1.000
_cell.length_c   1.000
_cell.angle_alpha   90.00
_cell.angle_beta   90.00
_cell.angle_gamma   90.00
#
_symmetry.space_group_name_H-M   'P 1'
#
loop_
_entity.id
_entity.type
_entity.pdbx_description
1 polymer ?
#
loop_
_entity_poly.entity_id
_entity_poly.type
_entity_poly.pdbx_seq_one_letter_code
_entity_poly.pdbx_strand_id
1 'polypeptide(L)' 'MWNQIRGLEEKIKHRKTLKIYSRCGFYYSKTETSCPHCADMDDETVLRQLARKKHFRLSLGKGMFIAAILILLLMIII' A
#
# COMPACT_ATOMS: atom_id res chain seq x y z
N MET A 1 17.89 -10.17 -19.97
CA MET A 1 17.94 -8.92 -19.17
C MET A 1 17.22 -7.72 -19.83
N TRP A 2 16.96 -7.72 -21.15
CA TRP A 2 16.28 -6.60 -21.84
C TRP A 2 14.75 -6.49 -21.61
N ASN A 3 14.06 -7.61 -21.36
CA ASN A 3 12.60 -7.57 -21.12
C ASN A 3 12.19 -6.85 -19.83
N GLN A 4 13.07 -6.76 -18.83
CA GLN A 4 12.77 -6.02 -17.60
C GLN A 4 12.79 -4.49 -17.80
N ILE A 5 13.60 -3.98 -18.73
CA ILE A 5 13.77 -2.55 -18.96
C ILE A 5 12.53 -1.95 -19.63
N ARG A 6 11.96 -2.65 -20.64
CA ARG A 6 10.71 -2.22 -21.30
C ARG A 6 9.53 -2.13 -20.34
N GLY A 7 9.43 -3.06 -19.39
CA GLY A 7 8.39 -3.03 -18.35
C GLY A 7 8.55 -1.87 -17.35
N LEU A 8 9.76 -1.32 -17.18
CA LEU A 8 10.00 -0.15 -16.34
C LEU A 8 9.62 1.14 -17.08
N GLU A 9 9.90 1.26 -18.38
CA GLU A 9 9.51 2.42 -19.18
C GLU A 9 7.99 2.60 -19.24
N GLU A 10 7.23 1.51 -19.43
CA GLU A 10 5.77 1.57 -19.39
C GLU A 10 5.24 2.00 -18.01
N LYS A 11 5.84 1.49 -16.92
CA LYS A 11 5.50 1.91 -15.55
C LYS A 11 5.84 3.38 -15.28
N ILE A 12 6.94 3.89 -15.83
CA ILE A 12 7.34 5.29 -15.70
C ILE A 12 6.40 6.20 -16.51
N LYS A 13 6.03 5.79 -17.73
CA LYS A 13 5.07 6.51 -18.57
C LYS A 13 3.68 6.56 -17.91
N HIS A 14 3.22 5.46 -17.33
CA HIS A 14 2.01 5.41 -16.51
C HIS A 14 2.07 6.31 -15.27
N ARG A 15 3.22 6.42 -14.59
CA ARG A 15 3.34 7.36 -13.47
C ARG A 15 3.25 8.84 -13.89
N LYS A 16 3.64 9.21 -15.11
CA LYS A 16 3.48 10.59 -15.60
C LYS A 16 2.02 10.99 -15.83
N THR A 17 1.15 10.03 -16.16
CA THR A 17 -0.28 10.26 -16.39
C THR A 17 -1.12 10.16 -15.12
N LEU A 18 -0.54 9.79 -13.98
CA LEU A 18 -1.23 9.69 -12.70
C LEU A 18 -0.92 10.92 -11.83
N LYS A 19 -1.93 11.44 -11.12
CA LYS A 19 -1.79 12.44 -10.05
C LYS A 19 -2.16 11.81 -8.71
N ILE A 20 -1.52 12.26 -7.64
CA ILE A 20 -1.89 11.86 -6.28
C ILE A 20 -3.00 12.79 -5.77
N TYR A 21 -4.04 12.23 -5.18
CA TYR A 21 -5.08 13.03 -4.53
C TYR A 21 -4.68 13.37 -3.10
N SER A 22 -4.81 14.63 -2.69
CA SER A 22 -4.43 15.09 -1.35
C SER A 22 -5.27 14.45 -0.24
N ARG A 23 -6.56 14.18 -0.49
CA ARG A 23 -7.51 13.69 0.53
C ARG A 23 -7.32 12.23 0.90
N CYS A 24 -7.15 11.36 -0.10
CA CYS A 24 -7.03 9.91 0.13
C CYS A 24 -5.64 9.33 -0.21
N GLY A 25 -4.74 10.12 -0.80
CA GLY A 25 -3.36 9.71 -1.08
C GLY A 25 -3.21 8.67 -2.19
N PHE A 26 -4.29 8.35 -2.91
CA PHE A 26 -4.25 7.41 -4.04
C PHE A 26 -3.84 8.10 -5.33
N TYR A 27 -3.15 7.34 -6.18
CA TYR A 27 -2.81 7.74 -7.54
C TYR A 27 -4.01 7.44 -8.46
N TYR A 28 -4.45 8.43 -9.22
CA TYR A 28 -5.52 8.29 -10.20
C TYR A 28 -5.20 9.09 -11.46
N SER A 29 -5.92 8.84 -12.55
CA SER A 29 -5.58 9.44 -13.85
C SER A 29 -5.69 10.96 -13.81
N LYS A 30 -4.71 11.66 -14.40
CA LYS A 30 -4.76 13.11 -14.62
C LYS A 30 -5.90 13.52 -15.53
N THR A 31 -6.37 12.61 -16.38
CA THR A 31 -7.51 12.83 -17.29
C THR A 31 -8.84 12.88 -16.55
N GLU A 32 -8.91 12.38 -15.32
CA GLU A 32 -10.12 12.44 -14.50
C GLU A 32 -10.16 13.73 -13.68
N THR A 33 -11.30 14.42 -13.75
CA THR A 33 -11.56 15.68 -13.06
C THR A 33 -11.66 15.49 -11.54
N SER A 34 -12.22 14.37 -11.10
CA SER A 34 -12.43 14.00 -9.69
C SER A 34 -11.76 12.65 -9.36
N CYS A 35 -11.46 12.40 -8.09
CA CYS A 35 -10.84 11.15 -7.66
C CYS A 35 -11.88 10.02 -7.54
N PRO A 36 -11.81 8.94 -8.34
CA PRO A 36 -12.83 7.88 -8.34
C PRO A 36 -12.85 7.07 -7.04
N HIS A 37 -11.83 7.22 -6.19
CA HIS A 37 -11.71 6.47 -4.94
C HIS A 37 -12.38 7.15 -3.75
N CYS A 38 -12.48 8.48 -3.76
CA CYS A 38 -12.83 9.25 -2.57
C CYS A 38 -13.52 10.59 -2.87
N ALA A 39 -13.86 10.88 -4.12
CA ALA A 39 -14.62 12.09 -4.47
C ALA A 39 -16.03 12.05 -3.87
N ASP A 40 -16.71 10.92 -3.95
CA ASP A 40 -18.07 10.72 -3.42
C ASP A 40 -18.11 10.27 -1.95
N MET A 41 -16.97 10.24 -1.26
CA MET A 41 -16.91 9.83 0.15
C MET A 41 -16.73 11.04 1.07
N ASP A 42 -17.43 11.02 2.20
CA ASP A 42 -17.20 11.95 3.31
C ASP A 42 -15.82 11.75 3.96
N ASP A 43 -15.26 12.84 4.51
CA ASP A 43 -13.93 12.87 5.12
C ASP A 43 -13.76 11.83 6.23
N GLU A 44 -14.79 11.63 7.04
CA GLU A 44 -14.77 10.62 8.10
C GLU A 44 -14.60 9.19 7.56
N THR A 45 -15.24 8.90 6.42
CA THR A 45 -15.20 7.58 5.80
C THR A 45 -13.82 7.29 5.22
N VAL A 46 -13.21 8.31 4.60
CA VAL A 46 -11.83 8.24 4.08
C VAL A 46 -10.83 8.00 5.22
N LEU A 47 -10.95 8.75 6.32
CA LEU A 47 -10.09 8.59 7.51
C LEU A 47 -10.21 7.20 8.13
N ARG A 48 -11.42 6.65 8.25
CA ARG A 48 -11.64 5.29 8.77
C ARG A 48 -10.97 4.22 7.89
N GLN A 49 -11.03 4.34 6.56
CA GLN A 49 -10.38 3.38 5.67
C GLN A 49 -8.85 3.48 5.73
N LEU A 50 -8.30 4.69 5.81
CA LEU A 50 -6.86 4.91 6.00
C LEU A 50 -6.38 4.32 7.34
N ALA A 51 -7.14 4.52 8.42
CA ALA A 51 -6.83 3.95 9.73
C ALA A 51 -6.83 2.41 9.71
N ARG A 52 -7.80 1.77 9.06
CA ARG A 52 -7.82 0.29 8.90
C ARG A 52 -6.58 -0.23 8.18
N LYS A 53 -6.15 0.42 7.10
CA LYS A 53 -4.93 0.01 6.36
C LYS A 53 -3.68 0.14 7.22
N LYS A 54 -3.58 1.16 8.07
CA LYS A 54 -2.44 1.36 8.97
C LYS A 54 -2.38 0.27 10.05
N HIS A 55 -3.52 -0.11 10.63
CA HIS A 55 -3.58 -1.17 11.64
C HIS A 55 -3.19 -2.55 11.09
N PHE A 56 -3.58 -2.87 9.85
CA PHE A 56 -3.28 -4.19 9.28
C PHE A 56 -1.77 -4.43 9.11
N ARG A 57 -0.99 -3.41 8.72
CA ARG A 57 0.46 -3.55 8.56
C ARG A 57 1.22 -3.69 9.89
N LEU A 58 0.75 -3.05 10.96
CA LEU A 58 1.40 -3.12 12.27
C LEU A 58 1.23 -4.48 12.97
N SER A 59 0.15 -5.21 12.67
CA SER A 59 -0.12 -6.50 13.31
C SER A 59 0.73 -7.64 12.76
N LEU A 60 1.06 -7.63 11.46
CA LEU A 60 1.82 -8.71 10.81
C LEU A 60 3.27 -8.79 11.32
N GLY A 61 3.92 -7.64 11.56
CA GLY A 61 5.30 -7.61 12.05
C GLY A 61 5.45 -8.17 13.47
N LYS A 62 4.50 -7.88 14.36
CA LYS A 62 4.53 -8.38 15.75
C LYS A 62 4.28 -9.90 15.81
N GLY A 63 3.33 -10.41 15.02
CA GLY A 63 3.06 -11.85 14.96
C GLY A 63 4.24 -12.66 14.42
N MET A 64 4.87 -12.19 13.35
CA MET A 64 6.07 -12.83 12.77
C MET A 64 7.24 -12.84 13.76
N PHE A 65 7.45 -11.75 14.51
CA PHE A 65 8.52 -11.68 15.51
C PHE A 65 8.31 -12.67 16.66
N ILE A 66 7.09 -12.79 17.18
CA ILE A 66 6.76 -13.75 18.24
C ILE A 66 6.93 -15.19 17.75
N ALA A 67 6.47 -15.50 16.53
CA ALA A 67 6.64 -16.82 15.93
C ALA A 67 8.12 -17.19 15.76
N ALA A 68 8.96 -16.24 15.33
CA ALA A 68 10.39 -16.45 15.18
C ALA A 68 11.08 -16.76 16.53
N ILE A 69 10.72 -16.05 17.61
CA ILE A 69 11.27 -16.31 18.95
C ILE A 69 10.88 -17.71 19.45
N LEU A 70 9.63 -18.12 19.23
CA LEU A 70 9.16 -19.45 19.65
C LEU A 70 9.93 -20.58 18.95
N ILE A 71 10.17 -20.45 17.65
CA ILE A 71 10.97 -21.42 16.89
C ILE A 71 12.41 -21.48 17.44
N LEU A 72 13.01 -20.31 17.72
CA LEU A 72 14.37 -20.22 18.26
C LEU A 72 14.48 -20.89 19.63
N LEU A 73 13.49 -20.71 20.51
CA LEU A 73 13.43 -21.38 21.81
C LEU A 73 13.29 -22.90 21.67
N LEU A 74 12.45 -23.37 20.74
CA LEU A 74 12.28 -24.80 20.48
C LEU A 74 13.58 -25.46 19.96
N MET A 75 14.36 -24.74 19.16
CA MET A 75 15.65 -25.22 18.66
C MET A 75 16.75 -25.28 19.74
N ILE A 76 16.62 -24.56 20.85
CA ILE A 76 17.60 -24.58 21.96
C ILE A 76 17.30 -25.73 22.94
N ILE A 77 16.03 -26.14 23.03
CA ILE A 77 15.57 -27.19 23.94
C ILE A 77 15.75 -28.60 23.33
N ILE A 78 15.76 -28.70 22.00
CA ILE A 78 16.13 -29.91 21.24
C ILE A 78 17.66 -29.99 21.11
#